data_AF-A0A2S1ERR1-F1
#
_entry.id   AF-A0A2S1ERR1-F1
#
_cell.length_a   1.000
_cell.length_b   1.000
_cell.length_c   1.000
_cell.angle_alpha   90.00
_cell.angle_beta   90.00
_cell.angle_gamma   90.00
#
_symmetry.space_group_name_H-M   'P 1'
#
loop_
_entity.id
_entity.type
_entity.pdbx_description
1 polymer ?
#
loop_
_entity_poly.entity_id
_entity_poly.type
_entity_poly.pdbx_seq_one_letter_code
_entity_poly.pdbx_strand_id
1 'polypeptide(L)'
;MEIQSRPEFAEQITNENQDKLTEDNYEDVLANAYTSPQNKKAIRQVIKVVDDIVKAAGKVPKFISLEFARSDERSDRTKSRKTQIQKIYETTAKELLKDDQLIKELGSVSDLSDRLYLYFTQLGRDMYTGKPINIDEISTMYDIDHILPQAFLKDDSLDNRILVRRKDNNAKSDTVPALKFGKMKPFWNKLQKHGLISKRKLNNLQTNPESIDKFKAVGFVNRQLVETRQVIKLAANILASRYPDSKIIEVKASLTHQMRESFNLIKNRDVNDYHHAVDAYLSAFIGQYLYNRYPKLQPYFVYGQFKKFDKQSTRIGMKTNHFNFLYDLEPEGKNVKIRKPTKIINKETGEIIGDRDELVAKLNRGYNFKYMLISQEVYTRSGALFDQTIYPANSGKKLIPLKQNKTTAIYGGYSGSKAAYMSIIRLRNKKGETYRIVGIPVRAVNKLNQAKKKSNEKYLAELKAVIEPQIAKTKKDRKTGQRVLVPQEFDVIIPEVMYRQLIVDGDQKFTLGSSTYQYNARQLVLDSESLVTLSKNFIERQIARNNLNEFSDVD
;
A
#
# COMPACT_ATOMS: atom_id res chain seq x y z
N MET A 1 -34.74 9.45 4.02
CA MET A 1 -33.54 10.28 3.75
C MET A 1 -33.84 11.77 3.84
N GLU A 2 -34.90 12.29 3.19
CA GLU A 2 -35.24 13.73 3.28
C GLU A 2 -35.64 14.20 4.69
N ILE A 3 -36.36 13.38 5.47
CA ILE A 3 -36.73 13.71 6.85
C ILE A 3 -35.50 13.78 7.76
N GLN A 4 -34.63 12.76 7.73
CA GLN A 4 -33.34 12.73 8.44
C GLN A 4 -32.38 13.84 8.02
N SER A 5 -32.65 14.50 6.89
CA SER A 5 -31.77 15.51 6.31
C SER A 5 -32.04 16.93 6.76
N ARG A 6 -33.18 17.17 7.44
CA ARG A 6 -33.56 18.49 7.94
C ARG A 6 -32.60 18.91 9.07
N PRO A 7 -32.29 20.20 9.21
CA PRO A 7 -31.30 20.69 10.18
C PRO A 7 -31.55 20.16 11.59
N GLU A 8 -32.80 20.17 12.05
CA GLU A 8 -33.19 19.71 13.38
C GLU A 8 -32.86 18.23 13.62
N PHE A 9 -33.11 17.37 12.63
CA PHE A 9 -32.82 15.94 12.73
C PHE A 9 -31.35 15.64 12.47
N ALA A 10 -30.69 16.39 11.59
CA ALA A 10 -29.27 16.21 11.31
C ALA A 10 -28.40 16.60 12.53
N GLU A 11 -28.79 17.66 13.24
CA GLU A 11 -28.16 18.09 14.49
C GLU A 11 -28.42 17.07 15.61
N GLN A 12 -29.67 16.62 15.79
CA GLN A 12 -30.00 15.55 16.75
C GLN A 12 -29.24 14.25 16.47
N ILE A 13 -29.18 13.80 15.20
CA ILE A 13 -28.41 12.61 14.81
C ILE A 13 -26.91 12.82 15.07
N THR A 14 -26.39 14.03 14.87
CA THR A 14 -24.97 14.34 15.13
C THR A 14 -24.69 14.29 16.63
N ASN A 15 -25.55 14.89 17.45
CA ASN A 15 -25.41 14.92 18.91
C ASN A 15 -25.55 13.50 19.51
N GLU A 16 -26.55 12.73 19.11
CA GLU A 16 -26.73 11.32 19.54
C GLU A 16 -25.57 10.41 19.10
N ASN A 17 -24.96 10.68 17.94
CA ASN A 17 -23.77 9.95 17.50
C ASN A 17 -22.49 10.43 18.21
N GLN A 18 -22.41 11.70 18.62
CA GLN A 18 -21.35 12.22 19.47
C GLN A 18 -21.40 11.59 20.87
N ASP A 19 -22.59 11.37 21.43
CA ASP A 19 -22.75 10.69 22.72
C ASP A 19 -22.26 9.23 22.69
N LYS A 20 -22.37 8.56 21.53
CA LYS A 20 -21.77 7.22 21.29
C LYS A 20 -20.28 7.25 20.94
N LEU A 21 -19.72 8.43 20.64
CA LEU A 21 -18.31 8.68 20.34
C LEU A 21 -17.66 9.52 21.45
N THR A 22 -18.16 9.39 22.68
CA THR A 22 -17.55 9.98 23.88
C THR A 22 -16.10 9.52 24.02
N GLU A 23 -15.26 10.44 24.48
CA GLU A 23 -13.81 10.61 24.21
C GLU A 23 -12.85 9.42 24.39
N ASP A 24 -13.26 8.22 24.79
CA ASP A 24 -12.32 7.19 25.26
C ASP A 24 -12.43 5.78 24.70
N ASN A 25 -13.23 5.51 23.65
CA ASN A 25 -13.13 4.18 23.04
C ASN A 25 -13.32 4.08 21.52
N TYR A 26 -12.45 4.73 20.75
CA TYR A 26 -12.30 4.40 19.33
C TYR A 26 -11.97 2.90 19.11
N GLU A 27 -11.45 2.19 20.13
CA GLU A 27 -11.27 0.74 20.05
C GLU A 27 -12.61 -0.01 20.00
N ASP A 28 -13.69 0.49 20.60
CA ASP A 28 -15.03 -0.09 20.44
C ASP A 28 -15.57 0.11 19.03
N VAL A 29 -15.38 1.31 18.47
CA VAL A 29 -15.70 1.59 17.06
C VAL A 29 -14.95 0.64 16.14
N LEU A 30 -13.64 0.44 16.38
CA LEU A 30 -12.83 -0.52 15.63
C LEU A 30 -13.22 -1.97 15.89
N ALA A 31 -13.55 -2.35 17.13
CA ALA A 31 -13.97 -3.69 17.50
C ALA A 31 -15.25 -4.08 16.75
N ASN A 32 -16.22 -3.17 16.68
CA ASN A 32 -17.50 -3.36 16.02
C ASN A 32 -17.44 -3.13 14.49
N ALA A 33 -16.41 -2.46 13.98
CA ALA A 33 -16.26 -2.22 12.54
C ALA A 33 -16.12 -3.52 11.74
N TYR A 34 -16.90 -3.63 10.67
CA TYR A 34 -16.83 -4.72 9.69
C TYR A 34 -15.61 -4.53 8.75
N THR A 35 -14.42 -4.84 9.25
CA THR A 35 -13.16 -4.78 8.49
C THR A 35 -12.15 -5.82 9.00
N SER A 36 -11.12 -6.11 8.22
CA SER A 36 -10.12 -7.13 8.57
C SER A 36 -9.31 -6.75 9.83
N PRO A 37 -8.82 -7.72 10.62
CA PRO A 37 -7.94 -7.43 11.76
C PRO A 37 -6.69 -6.62 11.37
N GLN A 38 -6.15 -6.84 10.17
CA GLN A 38 -5.04 -6.07 9.61
C GLN A 38 -5.41 -4.59 9.44
N ASN A 39 -6.58 -4.30 8.87
CA ASN A 39 -7.08 -2.94 8.73
C ASN A 39 -7.33 -2.28 10.09
N LYS A 40 -7.92 -3.00 11.05
CA LYS A 40 -8.10 -2.49 12.43
C LYS A 40 -6.75 -2.10 13.04
N LYS A 41 -5.74 -2.97 12.92
CA LYS A 41 -4.38 -2.68 13.38
C LYS A 41 -3.78 -1.44 12.68
N ALA A 42 -3.93 -1.32 11.37
CA ALA A 42 -3.43 -0.17 10.62
C ALA A 42 -4.07 1.14 11.11
N ILE A 43 -5.38 1.17 11.32
CA ILE A 43 -6.08 2.37 11.82
C ILE A 43 -5.59 2.75 13.22
N ARG A 44 -5.41 1.78 14.14
CA ARG A 44 -4.82 2.06 15.46
C ARG A 44 -3.45 2.72 15.35
N GLN A 45 -2.60 2.22 14.46
CA GLN A 45 -1.27 2.78 14.27
C GLN A 45 -1.32 4.19 13.69
N VAL A 46 -2.22 4.46 12.74
CA VAL A 46 -2.46 5.82 12.24
C VAL A 46 -2.84 6.77 13.38
N ILE A 47 -3.80 6.39 14.24
CA ILE A 47 -4.23 7.23 15.36
C ILE A 47 -3.07 7.50 16.33
N LYS A 48 -2.33 6.45 16.73
CA LYS A 48 -1.16 6.59 17.61
C LYS A 48 -0.10 7.53 17.04
N VAL A 49 0.18 7.44 15.74
CA VAL A 49 1.15 8.30 15.07
C VAL A 49 0.68 9.75 15.02
N VAL A 50 -0.59 9.99 14.72
CA VAL A 50 -1.14 11.36 14.73
C VAL A 50 -1.09 11.95 16.15
N ASP A 51 -1.48 11.20 17.17
CA ASP A 51 -1.41 11.61 18.57
C ASP A 51 0.02 11.95 19.00
N ASP A 52 1.00 11.14 18.60
CA ASP A 52 2.41 11.37 18.91
C ASP A 52 2.94 12.64 18.23
N ILE A 53 2.56 12.87 16.96
CA ILE A 53 2.90 14.10 16.23
C ILE A 53 2.28 15.33 16.91
N VAL A 54 1.01 15.26 17.32
CA VAL A 54 0.32 16.35 18.04
C VAL A 54 1.02 16.67 19.35
N LYS A 55 1.37 15.64 20.13
CA LYS A 55 2.12 15.79 21.38
C LYS A 55 3.49 16.43 21.15
N ALA A 56 4.24 15.95 20.16
CA ALA A 56 5.57 16.49 19.83
C ALA A 56 5.51 17.93 19.30
N ALA A 57 4.48 18.28 18.53
CA ALA A 57 4.30 19.63 17.98
C ALA A 57 3.68 20.63 18.98
N GLY A 58 3.08 20.14 20.08
CA GLY A 58 2.38 20.95 21.07
C GLY A 58 1.10 21.62 20.55
N LYS A 59 0.60 21.23 19.38
CA LYS A 59 -0.60 21.81 18.75
C LYS A 59 -1.29 20.85 17.80
N VAL A 60 -2.60 20.98 17.69
CA VAL A 60 -3.43 20.24 16.74
C VAL A 60 -3.14 20.71 15.30
N PRO A 61 -2.99 19.80 14.31
CA PRO A 61 -2.76 20.18 12.93
C PRO A 61 -4.00 20.87 12.32
N LYS A 62 -3.79 21.79 11.37
CA LYS A 62 -4.90 22.37 10.59
C LYS A 62 -5.50 21.38 9.59
N PHE A 63 -4.65 20.50 9.05
CA PHE A 63 -5.00 19.52 8.02
C PHE A 63 -4.42 18.17 8.39
N ILE A 64 -5.21 17.11 8.24
CA ILE A 64 -4.74 15.72 8.32
C ILE A 64 -5.09 15.06 6.99
N SER A 65 -4.08 14.75 6.19
CA SER A 65 -4.27 14.08 4.89
C SER A 65 -4.04 12.58 5.01
N LEU A 66 -5.00 11.80 4.54
CA LEU A 66 -5.01 10.35 4.59
C LEU A 66 -4.90 9.79 3.17
N GLU A 67 -3.99 8.85 2.98
CA GLU A 67 -3.89 8.03 1.76
C GLU A 67 -3.81 6.57 2.18
N PHE A 68 -4.44 5.68 1.42
CA PHE A 68 -4.33 4.24 1.65
C PHE A 68 -3.88 3.54 0.37
N ALA A 69 -2.62 3.08 0.37
CA ALA A 69 -2.10 2.26 -0.70
C ALA A 69 -2.86 0.91 -0.77
N ARG A 70 -2.95 0.31 -1.96
CA ARG A 70 -3.35 -1.11 -2.04
C ARG A 70 -2.15 -1.95 -1.58
N SER A 71 -2.40 -3.06 -0.89
CA SER A 71 -1.39 -4.10 -0.81
C SER A 71 -1.21 -4.69 -2.22
N ASP A 72 0.04 -4.84 -2.66
CA ASP A 72 0.38 -5.53 -3.92
C ASP A 72 0.31 -7.06 -3.76
N GLU A 73 -0.19 -7.56 -2.63
CA GLU A 73 -0.44 -8.98 -2.41
C GLU A 73 -1.47 -9.45 -3.44
N ARG A 74 -1.04 -10.35 -4.33
CA ARG A 74 -1.91 -11.01 -5.28
C ARG A 74 -3.05 -11.64 -4.48
N SER A 75 -4.27 -11.17 -4.70
CA SER A 75 -5.44 -11.88 -4.21
C SER A 75 -5.40 -13.29 -4.82
N ASP A 76 -5.36 -14.31 -3.98
CA ASP A 76 -5.43 -15.74 -4.35
C ASP A 76 -6.65 -16.07 -5.23
N ARG A 77 -7.60 -15.14 -5.33
CA ARG A 77 -8.88 -15.29 -6.04
C ARG A 77 -9.06 -14.34 -7.21
N THR A 78 -7.98 -13.96 -7.91
CA THR A 78 -8.11 -13.23 -9.18
C THR A 78 -8.27 -14.24 -10.31
N LYS A 79 -9.47 -14.33 -10.90
CA LYS A 79 -9.65 -15.09 -12.15
C LYS A 79 -8.69 -14.52 -13.20
N SER A 80 -7.88 -15.36 -13.82
CA SER A 80 -6.94 -14.93 -14.87
C SER A 80 -7.68 -14.15 -15.96
N ARG A 81 -7.04 -13.08 -16.46
CA ARG A 81 -7.54 -12.28 -17.60
C ARG A 81 -7.90 -13.18 -18.78
N LYS A 82 -7.12 -14.24 -19.03
CA LYS A 82 -7.37 -15.23 -20.08
C LYS A 82 -8.71 -15.92 -19.88
N THR A 83 -8.99 -16.42 -18.68
CA THR A 83 -10.25 -17.09 -18.34
C THR A 83 -11.46 -16.16 -18.51
N GLN A 84 -11.31 -14.86 -18.24
CA GLN A 84 -12.38 -13.90 -18.47
C GLN A 84 -12.70 -13.76 -19.95
N ILE A 85 -11.68 -13.63 -20.80
CA ILE A 85 -11.86 -13.52 -22.26
C ILE A 85 -12.41 -14.83 -22.84
N GLN A 86 -11.87 -15.98 -22.44
CA GLN A 86 -12.38 -17.30 -22.86
C GLN A 86 -13.88 -17.42 -22.59
N LYS A 87 -14.32 -17.08 -21.37
CA LYS A 87 -15.74 -17.09 -21.03
C LYS A 87 -16.58 -16.14 -21.90
N ILE A 88 -16.06 -14.95 -22.21
CA ILE A 88 -16.76 -14.00 -23.09
C ILE A 88 -16.88 -14.56 -24.51
N TYR A 89 -15.82 -15.19 -25.03
CA TYR A 89 -15.78 -15.83 -26.35
C TYR A 89 -16.74 -17.01 -26.44
N GLU A 90 -16.77 -17.88 -25.42
CA GLU A 90 -17.66 -19.05 -25.36
C GLU A 90 -19.14 -18.69 -25.26
N THR A 91 -19.47 -17.59 -24.56
CA THR A 91 -20.87 -17.22 -24.26
C THR A 91 -21.43 -16.20 -25.24
N THR A 92 -20.84 -15.01 -25.27
CA THR A 92 -21.50 -13.81 -25.80
C THR A 92 -20.91 -13.43 -27.15
N ALA A 93 -19.61 -13.63 -27.35
CA ALA A 93 -18.93 -13.23 -28.59
C ALA A 93 -18.82 -14.33 -29.66
N LYS A 94 -19.40 -15.53 -29.45
CA LYS A 94 -19.33 -16.65 -30.40
C LYS A 94 -19.86 -16.28 -31.79
N GLU A 95 -20.93 -15.48 -31.85
CA GLU A 95 -21.50 -14.96 -33.11
C GLU A 95 -20.60 -13.91 -33.81
N LEU A 96 -19.62 -13.36 -33.10
CA LEU A 96 -18.71 -12.33 -33.61
C LEU A 96 -17.41 -12.88 -34.14
N LEU A 97 -16.99 -14.03 -33.60
CA LEU A 97 -15.81 -14.78 -34.01
C LEU A 97 -16.18 -15.53 -35.28
N LYS A 98 -15.98 -14.85 -36.42
CA LYS A 98 -16.21 -15.44 -37.75
C LYS A 98 -15.17 -16.51 -38.12
N ASP A 99 -14.04 -16.52 -37.41
CA ASP A 99 -12.90 -17.41 -37.63
C ASP A 99 -12.37 -17.88 -36.26
N ASP A 100 -11.99 -19.15 -36.17
CA ASP A 100 -11.41 -19.79 -35.00
C ASP A 100 -9.97 -19.31 -34.71
N GLN A 101 -9.35 -18.54 -35.62
CA GLN A 101 -8.00 -18.00 -35.45
C GLN A 101 -7.79 -17.31 -34.11
N LEU A 102 -8.67 -16.39 -33.70
CA LEU A 102 -8.56 -15.66 -32.42
C LEU A 102 -8.68 -16.58 -31.20
N ILE A 103 -9.41 -17.68 -31.31
CA ILE A 103 -9.54 -18.68 -30.24
C ILE A 103 -8.24 -19.48 -30.13
N LYS A 104 -7.66 -19.88 -31.27
CA LYS A 104 -6.36 -20.57 -31.32
C LYS A 104 -5.24 -19.69 -30.76
N GLU A 105 -5.18 -18.42 -31.16
CA GLU A 105 -4.23 -17.43 -30.65
C GLU A 105 -4.41 -17.19 -29.14
N LEU A 106 -5.64 -17.13 -28.63
CA LEU A 106 -5.87 -17.03 -27.19
C LEU A 106 -5.43 -18.31 -26.46
N GLY A 107 -5.58 -19.47 -27.11
CA GLY A 107 -5.15 -20.77 -26.61
C GLY A 107 -3.64 -20.85 -26.41
N SER A 108 -2.85 -20.36 -27.38
CA SER A 108 -1.39 -20.43 -27.40
C SER A 108 -0.68 -19.48 -26.42
N VAL A 109 -1.36 -18.43 -25.94
CA VAL A 109 -0.76 -17.46 -25.01
C VAL A 109 -0.93 -17.89 -23.55
N SER A 110 0.15 -17.97 -22.78
CA SER A 110 0.12 -18.37 -21.36
C SER A 110 -0.40 -17.26 -20.43
N ASP A 111 0.04 -16.01 -20.63
CA ASP A 111 -0.41 -14.83 -19.87
C ASP A 111 -0.75 -13.63 -20.78
N LEU A 112 -1.73 -12.83 -20.37
CA LEU A 112 -2.18 -11.67 -21.14
C LEU A 112 -1.51 -10.38 -20.64
N SER A 113 -0.41 -10.03 -21.30
CA SER A 113 0.14 -8.68 -21.27
C SER A 113 -0.94 -7.65 -21.61
N ASP A 114 -0.75 -6.40 -21.22
CA ASP A 114 -1.73 -5.35 -21.48
C ASP A 114 -2.03 -5.17 -22.98
N ARG A 115 -1.02 -5.37 -23.85
CA ARG A 115 -1.22 -5.32 -25.32
C ARG A 115 -2.07 -6.49 -25.80
N LEU A 116 -1.76 -7.72 -25.37
CA LEU A 116 -2.52 -8.91 -25.76
C LEU A 116 -3.95 -8.90 -25.21
N TYR A 117 -4.12 -8.44 -23.97
CA TYR A 117 -5.45 -8.24 -23.39
C TYR A 117 -6.29 -7.27 -24.23
N LEU A 118 -5.71 -6.15 -24.67
CA LEU A 118 -6.38 -5.19 -25.55
C LEU A 118 -6.65 -5.79 -26.93
N TYR A 119 -5.70 -6.52 -27.52
CA TYR A 119 -5.88 -7.23 -28.79
C TYR A 119 -7.12 -8.14 -28.77
N PHE A 120 -7.22 -9.03 -27.78
CA PHE A 120 -8.35 -9.96 -27.69
C PHE A 120 -9.67 -9.26 -27.33
N THR A 121 -9.66 -8.28 -26.41
CA THR A 121 -10.89 -7.50 -26.11
C THR A 121 -11.36 -6.63 -27.28
N GLN A 122 -10.50 -6.40 -28.27
CA GLN A 122 -10.82 -5.69 -29.50
C GLN A 122 -11.11 -6.64 -30.68
N LEU A 123 -11.22 -7.96 -30.44
CA LEU A 123 -11.43 -8.97 -31.48
C LEU A 123 -10.35 -8.92 -32.58
N GLY A 124 -9.10 -8.71 -32.17
CA GLY A 124 -7.95 -8.62 -33.08
C GLY A 124 -8.05 -7.48 -34.09
N ARG A 125 -8.74 -6.39 -33.74
CA ARG A 125 -8.94 -5.25 -34.63
C ARG A 125 -8.47 -3.94 -34.01
N ASP A 126 -7.99 -3.07 -34.87
CA ASP A 126 -7.60 -1.71 -34.52
C ASP A 126 -8.82 -0.88 -34.13
N MET A 127 -8.74 -0.17 -33.00
CA MET A 127 -9.90 0.58 -32.45
C MET A 127 -10.27 1.84 -33.25
N TYR A 128 -9.37 2.35 -34.09
CA TYR A 128 -9.58 3.56 -34.90
C TYR A 128 -10.00 3.25 -36.32
N THR A 129 -9.54 2.14 -36.88
CA THR A 129 -9.73 1.79 -38.29
C THR A 129 -10.55 0.53 -38.51
N GLY A 130 -10.67 -0.34 -37.51
CA GLY A 130 -11.36 -1.63 -37.60
C GLY A 130 -10.60 -2.70 -38.40
N LYS A 131 -9.40 -2.38 -38.89
CA LYS A 131 -8.55 -3.31 -39.64
C LYS A 131 -8.03 -4.43 -38.73
N PRO A 132 -7.86 -5.66 -39.25
CA PRO A 132 -7.22 -6.74 -38.50
C PRO A 132 -5.81 -6.35 -38.05
N ILE A 133 -5.46 -6.76 -36.84
CA ILE A 133 -4.13 -6.61 -36.24
C ILE A 133 -3.40 -7.94 -36.42
N ASN A 134 -2.17 -7.90 -36.92
CA ASN A 134 -1.29 -9.07 -36.88
C ASN A 134 -0.70 -9.18 -35.46
N ILE A 135 -0.92 -10.31 -34.80
CA ILE A 135 -0.48 -10.54 -33.41
C ILE A 135 1.05 -10.45 -33.26
N ASP A 136 1.80 -10.90 -34.28
CA ASP A 136 3.27 -10.90 -34.29
C ASP A 136 3.87 -9.49 -34.44
N GLU A 137 3.07 -8.53 -34.95
CA GLU A 137 3.48 -7.15 -35.16
C GLU A 137 3.08 -6.21 -33.99
N ILE A 138 2.37 -6.73 -32.98
CA ILE A 138 1.84 -5.91 -31.87
C ILE A 138 2.95 -5.13 -31.16
N SER A 139 4.13 -5.72 -30.98
CA SER A 139 5.26 -5.09 -30.29
C SER A 139 5.91 -3.98 -31.11
N THR A 140 5.91 -4.09 -32.44
CA THR A 140 6.66 -3.24 -33.35
C THR A 140 5.82 -2.16 -34.01
N MET A 141 4.56 -2.44 -34.36
CA MET A 141 3.70 -1.56 -35.18
C MET A 141 2.54 -0.90 -34.42
N TYR A 142 2.25 -1.35 -33.21
CA TYR A 142 1.09 -0.91 -32.43
C TYR A 142 1.50 -0.30 -31.08
N ASP A 143 0.72 0.69 -30.66
CA ASP A 143 0.88 1.37 -29.39
C ASP A 143 -0.40 1.26 -28.56
N ILE A 144 -0.23 1.38 -27.26
CA ILE A 144 -1.34 1.60 -26.34
C ILE A 144 -1.59 3.12 -26.29
N ASP A 145 -2.73 3.58 -26.82
CA ASP A 145 -3.16 4.98 -26.73
C ASP A 145 -4.15 5.18 -25.57
N HIS A 146 -4.15 6.37 -24.99
CA HIS A 146 -5.17 6.83 -24.04
C HIS A 146 -6.34 7.47 -24.80
N ILE A 147 -7.53 6.90 -24.65
CA ILE A 147 -8.77 7.36 -25.30
C ILE A 147 -9.01 8.84 -25.01
N LEU A 148 -9.04 9.19 -23.72
CA LEU A 148 -9.01 10.56 -23.24
C LEU A 148 -7.55 10.92 -22.91
N PRO A 149 -7.00 12.01 -23.48
CA PRO A 149 -5.63 12.41 -23.22
C PRO A 149 -5.33 12.57 -21.73
N GLN A 150 -4.13 12.17 -21.30
CA GLN A 150 -3.71 12.24 -19.89
C GLN A 150 -3.67 13.69 -19.34
N ALA A 151 -3.43 14.67 -20.22
CA ALA A 151 -3.54 16.09 -19.87
C ALA A 151 -4.99 16.50 -19.51
N PHE A 152 -5.97 15.86 -20.14
CA PHE A 152 -7.39 16.09 -19.87
C PHE A 152 -7.88 15.28 -18.66
N LEU A 153 -7.58 13.98 -18.59
CA LEU A 153 -7.99 13.10 -17.49
C LEU A 153 -6.84 12.14 -17.16
N LYS A 154 -6.28 12.26 -15.94
CA LYS A 154 -5.19 11.39 -15.49
C LYS A 154 -5.75 9.98 -15.17
N ASP A 155 -5.84 9.11 -16.18
CA ASP A 155 -6.47 7.79 -16.08
C ASP A 155 -5.71 6.77 -16.93
N ASP A 156 -4.90 5.95 -16.27
CA ASP A 156 -4.15 4.85 -16.90
C ASP A 156 -4.87 3.48 -16.78
N SER A 157 -6.14 3.47 -16.38
CA SER A 157 -6.89 2.22 -16.32
C SER A 157 -7.14 1.63 -17.71
N LEU A 158 -7.35 0.32 -17.77
CA LEU A 158 -7.73 -0.38 -19.01
C LEU A 158 -8.98 0.21 -19.68
N ASP A 159 -9.84 0.93 -18.94
CA ASP A 159 -11.02 1.62 -19.49
C ASP A 159 -10.68 2.88 -20.29
N ASN A 160 -9.47 3.42 -20.13
CA ASN A 160 -9.01 4.58 -20.89
C ASN A 160 -7.88 4.22 -21.88
N ARG A 161 -7.55 2.94 -22.05
CA ARG A 161 -6.46 2.50 -22.93
C ARG A 161 -6.92 1.56 -24.03
N ILE A 162 -6.38 1.71 -25.24
CA ILE A 162 -6.73 0.91 -26.42
C ILE A 162 -5.48 0.58 -27.23
N LEU A 163 -5.50 -0.53 -27.95
CA LEU A 163 -4.45 -0.91 -28.90
C LEU A 163 -4.78 -0.38 -30.28
N VAL A 164 -3.88 0.44 -30.83
CA VAL A 164 -4.05 1.08 -32.14
C VAL A 164 -2.72 1.14 -32.88
N ARG A 165 -2.76 1.25 -34.21
CA ARG A 165 -1.56 1.38 -35.03
C ARG A 165 -0.86 2.68 -34.71
N ARG A 166 0.47 2.66 -34.59
CA ARG A 166 1.29 3.83 -34.23
C ARG A 166 1.02 5.05 -35.11
N LYS A 167 0.84 4.85 -36.42
CA LYS A 167 0.52 5.92 -37.37
C LYS A 167 -0.79 6.63 -37.03
N ASP A 168 -1.83 5.87 -36.70
CA ASP A 168 -3.17 6.40 -36.40
C ASP A 168 -3.21 7.05 -35.01
N ASN A 169 -2.45 6.51 -34.04
CA ASN A 169 -2.20 7.15 -32.76
C ASN A 169 -1.56 8.54 -32.92
N ASN A 170 -0.48 8.62 -33.71
CA ASN A 170 0.19 9.89 -34.00
C ASN A 170 -0.75 10.88 -34.70
N ALA A 171 -1.58 10.40 -35.64
CA ALA A 171 -2.57 11.23 -36.32
C ALA A 171 -3.67 11.73 -35.36
N LYS A 172 -4.03 10.95 -34.33
CA LYS A 172 -4.96 11.36 -33.26
C LYS A 172 -4.37 12.45 -32.38
N SER A 173 -3.11 12.32 -31.95
CA SER A 173 -2.41 13.28 -31.08
C SER A 173 -3.24 13.58 -29.80
N ASP A 174 -3.43 14.85 -29.42
CA ASP A 174 -4.17 15.26 -28.21
C ASP A 174 -5.68 15.40 -28.43
N THR A 175 -6.20 14.99 -29.60
CA THR A 175 -7.65 14.97 -29.88
C THR A 175 -8.31 13.72 -29.32
N VAL A 176 -9.63 13.56 -29.47
CA VAL A 176 -10.37 12.37 -28.99
C VAL A 176 -10.90 11.50 -30.14
N PRO A 177 -11.08 10.18 -29.92
CA PRO A 177 -11.58 9.28 -30.95
C PRO A 177 -12.97 9.67 -31.50
N ALA A 178 -13.82 10.26 -30.67
CA ALA A 178 -15.16 10.70 -31.06
C ALA A 178 -15.14 11.70 -32.23
N LEU A 179 -14.10 12.53 -32.33
CA LEU A 179 -13.96 13.58 -33.35
C LEU A 179 -13.34 13.06 -34.65
N LYS A 180 -12.31 12.22 -34.56
CA LYS A 180 -11.58 11.73 -35.75
C LYS A 180 -12.04 10.37 -36.28
N PHE A 181 -12.53 9.50 -35.40
CA PHE A 181 -12.87 8.10 -35.71
C PHE A 181 -14.33 7.77 -35.40
N GLY A 182 -15.22 8.76 -35.45
CA GLY A 182 -16.65 8.58 -35.14
C GLY A 182 -17.37 7.50 -35.97
N LYS A 183 -16.83 7.13 -37.14
CA LYS A 183 -17.32 6.02 -37.96
C LYS A 183 -17.21 4.65 -37.27
N MET A 184 -16.34 4.51 -36.26
CA MET A 184 -16.15 3.29 -35.48
C MET A 184 -17.16 3.11 -34.34
N LYS A 185 -18.06 4.07 -34.09
CA LYS A 185 -19.08 3.97 -33.04
C LYS A 185 -19.89 2.65 -33.09
N PRO A 186 -20.36 2.15 -34.25
CA PRO A 186 -21.08 0.87 -34.31
C PRO A 186 -20.22 -0.31 -33.82
N PHE A 187 -18.94 -0.32 -34.17
CA PHE A 187 -18.00 -1.35 -33.70
C PHE A 187 -17.80 -1.28 -32.19
N TRP A 188 -17.58 -0.08 -31.62
CA TRP A 188 -17.42 0.08 -30.18
C TRP A 188 -18.68 -0.33 -29.41
N ASN A 189 -19.87 0.06 -29.88
CA ASN A 189 -21.14 -0.36 -29.30
C ASN A 189 -21.30 -1.88 -29.34
N LYS A 190 -20.88 -2.52 -30.45
CA LYS A 190 -20.87 -3.97 -30.59
C LYS A 190 -19.95 -4.63 -29.56
N LEU A 191 -18.73 -4.14 -29.37
CA LEU A 191 -17.81 -4.67 -28.35
C LEU A 191 -18.43 -4.57 -26.95
N GLN A 192 -19.03 -3.42 -26.60
CA GLN A 192 -19.63 -3.21 -25.29
C GLN A 192 -20.85 -4.10 -25.05
N LYS A 193 -21.72 -4.26 -26.06
CA LYS A 193 -22.92 -5.12 -25.99
C LYS A 193 -22.55 -6.56 -25.61
N HIS A 194 -21.41 -7.05 -26.09
CA HIS A 194 -20.96 -8.42 -25.85
C HIS A 194 -19.97 -8.54 -24.67
N GLY A 195 -19.84 -7.49 -23.86
CA GLY A 195 -19.02 -7.52 -22.64
C GLY A 195 -17.51 -7.48 -22.86
N LEU A 196 -17.04 -7.26 -24.10
CA LEU A 196 -15.61 -7.19 -24.44
C LEU A 196 -14.96 -5.90 -23.95
N ILE A 197 -15.73 -4.81 -23.89
CA ILE A 197 -15.32 -3.55 -23.27
C ILE A 197 -16.37 -3.08 -22.27
N SER A 198 -15.95 -2.34 -21.25
CA SER A 198 -16.88 -1.78 -20.27
C SER A 198 -17.74 -0.66 -20.86
N LYS A 199 -18.89 -0.39 -20.22
CA LYS A 199 -19.70 0.80 -20.52
C LYS A 199 -18.91 2.10 -20.33
N ARG A 200 -17.95 2.11 -19.39
CA ARG A 200 -17.08 3.26 -19.15
C ARG A 200 -16.14 3.49 -20.34
N LYS A 201 -15.51 2.45 -20.85
CA LYS A 201 -14.62 2.52 -22.01
C LYS A 201 -15.36 3.03 -23.25
N LEU A 202 -16.56 2.50 -23.50
CA LEU A 202 -17.43 2.99 -24.56
C LEU A 202 -17.75 4.49 -24.39
N ASN A 203 -18.14 4.90 -23.19
CA ASN A 203 -18.45 6.29 -22.90
C ASN A 203 -17.24 7.21 -23.13
N ASN A 204 -16.02 6.77 -22.78
CA ASN A 204 -14.79 7.51 -23.04
C ASN A 204 -14.55 7.66 -24.56
N LEU A 205 -14.67 6.56 -25.34
CA LEU A 205 -14.48 6.57 -26.80
C LEU A 205 -15.42 7.54 -27.51
N GLN A 206 -16.63 7.70 -26.97
CA GLN A 206 -17.67 8.58 -27.52
C GLN A 206 -17.69 9.97 -26.88
N THR A 207 -16.79 10.29 -25.95
CA THR A 207 -16.74 11.61 -25.30
C THR A 207 -16.12 12.64 -26.23
N ASN A 208 -16.80 13.77 -26.42
CA ASN A 208 -16.19 15.01 -26.89
C ASN A 208 -15.89 15.91 -25.68
N PRO A 209 -14.62 16.24 -25.39
CA PRO A 209 -14.23 17.14 -24.31
C PRO A 209 -14.85 18.54 -24.37
N GLU A 210 -15.17 19.02 -25.57
CA GLU A 210 -15.74 20.36 -25.77
C GLU A 210 -17.24 20.42 -25.43
N SER A 211 -17.91 19.27 -25.30
CA SER A 211 -19.36 19.19 -25.09
C SER A 211 -19.72 18.20 -23.98
N ILE A 212 -18.97 18.23 -22.87
CA ILE A 212 -19.23 17.35 -21.72
C ILE A 212 -20.42 17.88 -20.91
N ASP A 213 -21.42 17.04 -20.70
CA ASP A 213 -22.53 17.34 -19.81
C ASP A 213 -22.11 17.32 -18.33
N LYS A 214 -22.92 17.96 -17.49
CA LYS A 214 -22.63 18.11 -16.06
C LYS A 214 -22.51 16.77 -15.32
N PHE A 215 -23.31 15.77 -15.66
CA PHE A 215 -23.28 14.46 -15.00
C PHE A 215 -21.97 13.73 -15.29
N LYS A 216 -21.52 13.79 -16.54
CA LYS A 216 -20.25 13.20 -16.98
C LYS A 216 -19.05 13.90 -16.33
N ALA A 217 -19.09 15.22 -16.23
CA ALA A 217 -18.08 16.01 -15.51
C ALA A 217 -17.97 15.60 -14.04
N VAL A 218 -19.11 15.51 -13.32
CA VAL A 218 -19.15 15.03 -11.92
C VAL A 218 -18.58 13.60 -11.81
N GLY A 219 -18.89 12.73 -12.78
CA GLY A 219 -18.31 11.40 -12.85
C GLY A 219 -16.78 11.39 -12.99
N PHE A 220 -16.19 12.34 -13.72
CA PHE A 220 -14.74 12.49 -13.79
C PHE A 220 -14.15 13.01 -12.48
N VAL A 221 -14.75 14.04 -11.86
CA VAL A 221 -14.33 14.55 -10.55
C VAL A 221 -14.35 13.45 -9.49
N ASN A 222 -15.47 12.73 -9.37
CA ASN A 222 -15.60 11.61 -8.43
C ASN A 222 -14.47 10.59 -8.61
N ARG A 223 -14.15 10.25 -9.86
CA ARG A 223 -13.10 9.26 -10.15
C ARG A 223 -11.71 9.75 -9.77
N GLN A 224 -11.44 11.05 -9.93
CA GLN A 224 -10.13 11.63 -9.66
C GLN A 224 -9.90 11.98 -8.18
N LEU A 225 -10.95 12.39 -7.47
CA LEU A 225 -10.82 12.97 -6.13
C LEU A 225 -11.46 12.13 -5.01
N VAL A 226 -12.51 11.36 -5.28
CA VAL A 226 -13.22 10.63 -4.22
C VAL A 226 -12.53 9.31 -3.92
N GLU A 227 -12.16 9.12 -2.66
CA GLU A 227 -11.78 7.83 -2.11
C GLU A 227 -13.01 7.11 -1.54
N THR A 228 -13.13 5.81 -1.84
CA THR A 228 -14.34 5.01 -1.58
C THR A 228 -14.08 3.84 -0.64
N ARG A 229 -12.83 3.59 -0.24
CA ARG A 229 -12.51 2.47 0.64
C ARG A 229 -13.00 2.72 2.07
N GLN A 230 -13.68 1.73 2.64
CA GLN A 230 -14.22 1.82 3.99
C GLN A 230 -13.14 2.02 5.07
N VAL A 231 -11.94 1.45 4.88
CA VAL A 231 -10.82 1.64 5.82
C VAL A 231 -10.44 3.11 5.98
N ILE A 232 -10.41 3.88 4.90
CA ILE A 232 -10.07 5.30 4.98
C ILE A 232 -11.23 6.11 5.58
N LYS A 233 -12.48 5.74 5.26
CA LYS A 233 -13.67 6.43 5.79
C LYS A 233 -13.76 6.25 7.30
N LEU A 234 -13.43 5.05 7.78
CA LEU A 234 -13.39 4.73 9.20
C LEU A 234 -12.26 5.49 9.91
N ALA A 235 -11.05 5.52 9.34
CA ALA A 235 -9.95 6.33 9.88
C ALA A 235 -10.29 7.82 9.92
N ALA A 236 -10.90 8.34 8.85
CA ALA A 236 -11.32 9.73 8.75
C ALA A 236 -12.40 10.08 9.78
N ASN A 237 -13.38 9.20 9.99
CA ASN A 237 -14.40 9.36 11.01
C ASN A 237 -13.79 9.47 12.42
N ILE A 238 -12.91 8.53 12.78
CA ILE A 238 -12.27 8.52 14.11
C ILE A 238 -11.41 9.77 14.30
N LEU A 239 -10.61 10.16 13.30
CA LEU A 239 -9.76 11.34 13.37
C LEU A 239 -10.56 12.65 13.40
N ALA A 240 -11.68 12.74 12.68
CA ALA A 240 -12.56 13.91 12.72
C ALA A 240 -13.21 14.09 14.10
N SER A 241 -13.60 12.97 14.75
CA SER A 241 -14.11 13.00 16.12
C SER A 241 -13.03 13.42 17.12
N ARG A 242 -11.81 12.91 16.96
CA ARG A 242 -10.67 13.17 17.86
C ARG A 242 -10.08 14.57 17.69
N TYR A 243 -10.15 15.13 16.49
CA TYR A 243 -9.58 16.42 16.14
C TYR A 243 -10.61 17.28 15.38
N PRO A 244 -11.64 17.80 16.06
CA PRO A 244 -12.78 18.47 15.42
C PRO A 244 -12.38 19.74 14.63
N ASP A 245 -11.33 20.44 15.06
CA ASP A 245 -10.82 21.63 14.38
C ASP A 245 -9.96 21.31 13.14
N SER A 246 -9.49 20.06 13.02
CA SER A 246 -8.71 19.61 11.86
C SER A 246 -9.60 19.38 10.65
N LYS A 247 -9.11 19.75 9.45
CA LYS A 247 -9.72 19.31 8.20
C LYS A 247 -9.12 17.98 7.77
N ILE A 248 -9.92 16.92 7.82
CA ILE A 248 -9.51 15.58 7.39
C ILE A 248 -9.70 15.47 5.88
N ILE A 249 -8.59 15.27 5.16
CA ILE A 249 -8.54 15.24 3.70
C ILE A 249 -8.19 13.83 3.23
N GLU A 250 -9.04 13.23 2.43
CA GLU A 250 -8.81 11.93 1.83
C GLU A 250 -8.17 12.10 0.45
N VAL A 251 -6.94 11.60 0.29
CA VAL A 251 -6.15 11.72 -0.94
C VAL A 251 -6.09 10.37 -1.63
N LYS A 252 -6.44 10.34 -2.92
CA LYS A 252 -6.29 9.14 -3.74
C LYS A 252 -4.84 8.88 -4.08
N ALA A 253 -4.41 7.61 -3.96
CA ALA A 253 -3.06 7.17 -4.33
C ALA A 253 -2.65 7.48 -5.79
N SER A 254 -3.61 7.66 -6.70
CA SER A 254 -3.32 8.06 -8.08
C SER A 254 -2.71 9.47 -8.16
N LEU A 255 -3.04 10.36 -7.22
CA LEU A 255 -2.51 11.72 -7.16
C LEU A 255 -1.06 11.72 -6.65
N THR A 256 -0.75 10.91 -5.63
CA THR A 256 0.64 10.75 -5.16
C THR A 256 1.51 10.09 -6.23
N HIS A 257 0.99 9.08 -6.92
CA HIS A 257 1.65 8.48 -8.09
C HIS A 257 1.92 9.50 -9.20
N GLN A 258 0.92 10.32 -9.55
CA GLN A 258 1.08 11.37 -10.56
C GLN A 258 2.18 12.36 -10.19
N MET A 259 2.26 12.79 -8.93
CA MET A 259 3.35 13.66 -8.47
C MET A 259 4.72 12.97 -8.59
N ARG A 260 4.81 11.69 -8.23
CA ARG A 260 6.07 10.95 -8.38
C ARG A 260 6.54 10.90 -9.83
N GLU A 261 5.65 10.58 -10.77
CA GLU A 261 5.98 10.56 -12.20
C GLU A 261 6.40 11.95 -12.69
N SER A 262 5.62 12.97 -12.33
CA SER A 262 5.82 14.32 -12.84
C SER A 262 7.15 14.92 -12.41
N PHE A 263 7.63 14.58 -11.21
CA PHE A 263 8.88 15.12 -10.65
C PHE A 263 10.01 14.09 -10.57
N ASN A 264 9.84 12.91 -11.19
CA ASN A 264 10.81 11.81 -11.15
C ASN A 264 11.23 11.43 -9.69
N LEU A 265 10.25 11.39 -8.78
CA LEU A 265 10.48 11.03 -7.37
C LEU A 265 10.50 9.51 -7.23
N ILE A 266 11.69 8.94 -7.36
CA ILE A 266 11.88 7.50 -7.43
C ILE A 266 11.43 6.82 -6.14
N LYS A 267 10.71 5.71 -6.31
CA LYS A 267 10.27 4.79 -5.25
C LYS A 267 10.95 3.44 -5.48
N ASN A 268 12.03 3.17 -4.74
CA ASN A 268 12.70 1.88 -4.77
C ASN A 268 12.60 1.22 -3.37
N ARG A 269 11.74 0.20 -3.27
CA ARG A 269 11.45 -0.50 -2.00
C ARG A 269 12.60 -1.40 -1.54
N ASP A 270 13.53 -1.75 -2.44
CA ASP A 270 14.67 -2.62 -2.13
C ASP A 270 15.83 -1.83 -1.50
N VAL A 271 15.86 -0.51 -1.68
CA VAL A 271 16.92 0.35 -1.13
C VAL A 271 16.63 0.73 0.32
N ASN A 272 15.41 1.22 0.59
CA ASN A 272 15.01 1.68 1.92
C ASN A 272 13.48 1.80 2.11
N ASP A 273 13.09 2.04 3.36
CA ASP A 273 11.70 2.22 3.79
C ASP A 273 11.22 3.68 3.68
N TYR A 274 12.06 4.61 3.21
CA TYR A 274 11.74 6.06 3.19
C TYR A 274 10.59 6.42 2.26
N HIS A 275 10.27 5.54 1.31
CA HIS A 275 9.16 5.76 0.39
C HIS A 275 7.82 5.97 1.10
N HIS A 276 7.60 5.36 2.28
CA HIS A 276 6.39 5.59 3.09
C HIS A 276 6.31 7.03 3.62
N ALA A 277 7.42 7.57 4.12
CA ALA A 277 7.49 8.95 4.61
C ALA A 277 7.31 9.95 3.47
N VAL A 278 7.92 9.68 2.30
CA VAL A 278 7.72 10.49 1.09
C VAL A 278 6.27 10.45 0.63
N ASP A 279 5.62 9.28 0.59
CA ASP A 279 4.20 9.16 0.19
C ASP A 279 3.27 9.93 1.15
N ALA A 280 3.55 9.87 2.47
CA ALA A 280 2.82 10.65 3.47
C ALA A 280 3.03 12.17 3.29
N TYR A 281 4.26 12.60 3.01
CA TYR A 281 4.58 14.00 2.72
C TYR A 281 3.87 14.50 1.45
N LEU A 282 3.88 13.71 0.37
CA LEU A 282 3.15 14.02 -0.86
C LEU A 282 1.65 14.12 -0.61
N SER A 283 1.09 13.21 0.19
CA SER A 283 -0.33 13.24 0.57
C SER A 283 -0.70 14.53 1.30
N ALA A 284 0.13 14.97 2.26
CA ALA A 284 -0.07 16.23 2.97
C ALA A 284 0.01 17.45 2.03
N PHE A 285 1.02 17.46 1.14
CA PHE A 285 1.20 18.52 0.15
C PHE A 285 0.01 18.61 -0.82
N ILE A 286 -0.40 17.47 -1.41
CA ILE A 286 -1.52 17.38 -2.34
C ILE A 286 -2.82 17.77 -1.65
N GLY A 287 -3.07 17.26 -0.45
CA GLY A 287 -4.28 17.58 0.32
C GLY A 287 -4.41 19.08 0.55
N GLN A 288 -3.32 19.72 1.02
CA GLN A 288 -3.29 21.17 1.22
C GLN A 288 -3.48 21.95 -0.09
N TYR A 289 -2.80 21.53 -1.17
CA TYR A 289 -2.94 22.15 -2.48
C TYR A 289 -4.39 22.07 -2.99
N LEU A 290 -5.01 20.88 -2.97
CA LEU A 290 -6.40 20.69 -3.42
C LEU A 290 -7.37 21.53 -2.60
N TYR A 291 -7.21 21.54 -1.28
CA TYR A 291 -8.08 22.30 -0.37
C TYR A 291 -8.08 23.79 -0.70
N ASN A 292 -6.90 24.37 -0.94
CA ASN A 292 -6.75 25.80 -1.21
C ASN A 292 -7.10 26.15 -2.67
N ARG A 293 -6.70 25.31 -3.64
CA ARG A 293 -6.88 25.58 -5.08
C ARG A 293 -8.31 25.38 -5.55
N TYR A 294 -9.02 24.40 -4.99
CA TYR A 294 -10.36 24.01 -5.42
C TYR A 294 -11.40 24.00 -4.28
N PRO A 295 -11.75 25.15 -3.66
CA PRO A 295 -12.70 25.19 -2.55
C PRO A 295 -14.07 24.56 -2.86
N LYS A 296 -14.60 24.75 -4.07
CA LYS A 296 -15.88 24.13 -4.49
C LYS A 296 -15.82 22.60 -4.62
N LEU A 297 -14.63 22.02 -4.70
CA LEU A 297 -14.43 20.57 -4.81
C LEU A 297 -14.11 19.92 -3.46
N GLN A 298 -13.96 20.68 -2.37
CA GLN A 298 -13.74 20.13 -1.03
C GLN A 298 -14.75 19.03 -0.64
N PRO A 299 -16.06 19.10 -0.97
CA PRO A 299 -17.01 18.01 -0.71
C PRO A 299 -16.63 16.62 -1.28
N TYR A 300 -15.72 16.56 -2.26
CA TYR A 300 -15.29 15.31 -2.88
C TYR A 300 -14.12 14.64 -2.15
N PHE A 301 -13.39 15.38 -1.30
CA PHE A 301 -12.17 14.88 -0.65
C PHE A 301 -11.99 15.32 0.80
N VAL A 302 -12.81 16.23 1.33
CA VAL A 302 -12.80 16.63 2.75
C VAL A 302 -13.91 15.87 3.47
N TYR A 303 -13.53 15.09 4.47
CA TYR A 303 -14.49 14.34 5.28
C TYR A 303 -15.48 15.28 5.97
N GLY A 304 -16.74 14.86 6.09
CA GLY A 304 -17.82 15.64 6.73
C GLY A 304 -18.38 16.78 5.88
N GLN A 305 -17.72 17.20 4.80
CA GLN A 305 -18.22 18.26 3.92
C GLN A 305 -19.10 17.77 2.77
N PHE A 306 -19.74 16.61 2.91
CA PHE A 306 -20.63 16.07 1.89
C PHE A 306 -21.80 17.03 1.65
N LYS A 307 -21.72 17.80 0.55
CA LYS A 307 -22.91 18.48 0.04
C LYS A 307 -23.86 17.40 -0.44
N LYS A 308 -25.05 17.32 0.17
CA LYS A 308 -26.17 16.59 -0.44
C LYS A 308 -26.26 17.09 -1.88
N PHE A 309 -26.29 16.16 -2.82
CA PHE A 309 -26.51 16.44 -4.24
C PHE A 309 -27.94 16.99 -4.39
N ASP A 310 -28.17 18.21 -3.95
CA ASP A 310 -29.35 18.94 -4.34
C ASP A 310 -29.32 19.05 -5.86
N LYS A 311 -30.46 18.82 -6.52
CA LYS A 311 -30.61 19.00 -7.96
C LYS A 311 -30.28 20.44 -8.39
N GLN A 312 -30.15 21.37 -7.45
CA GLN A 312 -29.59 22.71 -7.66
C GLN A 312 -28.08 22.84 -7.41
N SER A 313 -27.42 22.00 -6.59
CA SER A 313 -25.97 22.08 -6.37
C SER A 313 -25.15 21.53 -7.56
N THR A 314 -25.78 20.72 -8.41
CA THR A 314 -25.34 20.41 -9.78
C THR A 314 -25.35 21.63 -10.72
N ARG A 315 -25.80 22.81 -10.27
CA ARG A 315 -25.69 24.09 -10.99
C ARG A 315 -24.35 24.80 -10.78
N ILE A 316 -23.46 24.32 -9.91
CA ILE A 316 -22.07 24.79 -9.95
C ILE A 316 -21.54 24.41 -11.33
N GLY A 317 -21.47 25.40 -12.23
CA GLY A 317 -20.86 25.25 -13.53
C GLY A 317 -19.41 24.86 -13.31
N MET A 318 -19.12 23.57 -13.29
CA MET A 318 -17.77 23.05 -13.45
C MET A 318 -17.35 23.41 -14.87
N LYS A 319 -16.94 24.66 -15.08
CA LYS A 319 -16.14 25.07 -16.24
C LYS A 319 -14.72 24.54 -16.06
N THR A 320 -14.60 23.23 -15.82
CA THR A 320 -13.32 22.53 -15.77
C THR A 320 -13.10 21.96 -17.16
N ASN A 321 -12.31 22.68 -17.95
CA ASN A 321 -11.94 22.25 -19.30
C ASN A 321 -10.96 21.05 -19.28
N HIS A 322 -10.44 20.69 -18.10
CA HIS A 322 -9.63 19.50 -17.82
C HIS A 322 -9.89 18.99 -16.40
N PHE A 323 -9.71 17.69 -16.19
CA PHE A 323 -9.86 16.94 -14.95
C PHE A 323 -8.52 16.42 -14.40
N ASN A 324 -7.40 16.91 -14.92
CA ASN A 324 -6.10 16.83 -14.25
C ASN A 324 -6.00 17.97 -13.22
N PHE A 325 -6.15 17.63 -11.94
CA PHE A 325 -6.17 18.60 -10.84
C PHE A 325 -4.78 19.05 -10.38
N LEU A 326 -3.71 18.37 -10.78
CA LEU A 326 -2.33 18.72 -10.43
C LEU A 326 -1.57 19.37 -11.60
N TYR A 327 -2.24 19.60 -12.72
CA TYR A 327 -1.66 20.13 -13.96
C TYR A 327 -0.80 21.38 -13.75
N ASP A 328 -1.27 22.32 -12.93
CA ASP A 328 -0.58 23.58 -12.64
C ASP A 328 0.80 23.35 -12.00
N LEU A 329 0.98 22.25 -11.26
CA LEU A 329 2.24 21.91 -10.58
C LEU A 329 3.21 21.16 -11.49
N GLU A 330 2.72 20.26 -12.34
CA GLU A 330 3.56 19.41 -13.20
C GLU A 330 4.57 20.24 -14.02
N PRO A 331 5.78 19.73 -14.31
CA PRO A 331 6.73 20.40 -15.19
C PRO A 331 6.14 20.80 -16.54
N GLU A 332 6.73 21.80 -17.19
CA GLU A 332 6.41 22.11 -18.58
C GLU A 332 6.98 21.03 -19.50
N GLY A 333 6.19 20.59 -20.49
CA GLY A 333 6.66 19.70 -21.53
C GLY A 333 7.64 20.41 -22.47
N LYS A 334 8.50 19.66 -23.15
CA LYS A 334 9.54 20.21 -24.05
C LYS A 334 9.00 21.04 -25.23
N ASN A 335 7.68 21.02 -25.51
CA ASN A 335 7.03 21.65 -26.67
C ASN A 335 5.66 22.31 -26.35
N VAL A 336 5.51 22.98 -25.21
CA VAL A 336 4.21 23.59 -24.83
C VAL A 336 4.08 25.02 -25.38
N LYS A 337 3.01 25.29 -26.14
CA LYS A 337 2.69 26.62 -26.71
C LYS A 337 2.15 27.62 -25.67
N ILE A 338 1.63 27.13 -24.54
CA ILE A 338 1.03 27.91 -23.46
C ILE A 338 1.80 27.63 -22.16
N ARG A 339 2.48 28.63 -21.62
CA ARG A 339 3.18 28.50 -20.34
C ARG A 339 2.20 28.30 -19.19
N LYS A 340 2.60 27.49 -18.22
CA LYS A 340 1.81 27.29 -17.00
C LYS A 340 1.87 28.55 -16.13
N PRO A 341 0.81 28.85 -15.35
CA PRO A 341 0.82 30.01 -14.48
C PRO A 341 1.90 29.86 -13.41
N THR A 342 2.73 30.89 -13.25
CA THR A 342 3.74 30.95 -12.18
C THR A 342 3.07 31.09 -10.81
N LYS A 343 1.99 31.87 -10.74
CA LYS A 343 1.20 32.05 -9.52
C LYS A 343 0.05 31.06 -9.48
N ILE A 344 0.00 30.25 -8.44
CA ILE A 344 -1.13 29.40 -8.13
C ILE A 344 -2.15 30.23 -7.36
N ILE A 345 -3.36 30.35 -7.88
CA ILE A 345 -4.43 31.15 -7.27
C ILE A 345 -5.57 30.24 -6.77
N ASN A 346 -6.36 30.72 -5.83
CA ASN A 346 -7.63 30.11 -5.48
C ASN A 346 -8.61 30.32 -6.66
N LYS A 347 -9.22 29.23 -7.18
CA LYS A 347 -10.14 29.34 -8.33
C LYS A 347 -11.41 30.14 -8.05
N GLU A 348 -11.74 30.36 -6.78
CA GLU A 348 -12.96 31.05 -6.35
C GLU A 348 -12.69 32.50 -5.92
N THR A 349 -11.71 32.71 -5.05
CA THR A 349 -11.42 34.04 -4.50
C THR A 349 -10.42 34.83 -5.34
N GLY A 350 -9.66 34.16 -6.21
CA GLY A 350 -8.54 34.78 -6.94
C GLY A 350 -7.30 35.04 -6.08
N GLU A 351 -7.35 34.75 -4.78
CA GLU A 351 -6.22 34.93 -3.87
C GLU A 351 -5.03 34.07 -4.26
N ILE A 352 -3.82 34.61 -4.12
CA ILE A 352 -2.59 33.86 -4.41
C ILE A 352 -2.35 32.85 -3.29
N ILE A 353 -2.30 31.57 -3.67
CA ILE A 353 -1.96 30.45 -2.78
C ILE A 353 -0.44 30.37 -2.59
N GLY A 354 0.31 30.64 -3.66
CA GLY A 354 1.77 30.65 -3.65
C GLY A 354 2.35 30.68 -5.06
N ASP A 355 3.67 30.83 -5.11
CA ASP A 355 4.44 30.65 -6.33
C ASP A 355 4.67 29.15 -6.61
N ARG A 356 4.52 28.76 -7.88
CA ARG A 356 4.65 27.37 -8.32
C ARG A 356 6.04 26.83 -8.05
N ASP A 357 7.08 27.59 -8.36
CA ASP A 357 8.45 27.12 -8.26
C ASP A 357 8.88 27.01 -6.79
N GLU A 358 8.39 27.89 -5.92
CA GLU A 358 8.55 27.77 -4.47
C GLU A 358 7.86 26.51 -3.91
N LEU A 359 6.63 26.22 -4.35
CA LEU A 359 5.90 25.02 -3.93
C LEU A 359 6.62 23.74 -4.38
N VAL A 360 7.13 23.72 -5.62
CA VAL A 360 7.91 22.60 -6.16
C VAL A 360 9.25 22.47 -5.44
N ALA A 361 9.94 23.58 -5.15
CA ALA A 361 11.19 23.57 -4.40
C ALA A 361 10.99 23.03 -2.98
N LYS A 362 9.91 23.41 -2.30
CA LYS A 362 9.54 22.85 -0.99
C LYS A 362 9.33 21.34 -1.07
N LEU A 363 8.62 20.88 -2.09
CA LEU A 363 8.38 19.46 -2.33
C LEU A 363 9.69 18.68 -2.56
N ASN A 364 10.57 19.18 -3.42
CA ASN A 364 11.86 18.58 -3.70
C ASN A 364 12.79 18.58 -2.47
N ARG A 365 12.72 19.63 -1.64
CA ARG A 365 13.47 19.68 -0.38
C ARG A 365 13.06 18.56 0.56
N GLY A 366 11.75 18.30 0.71
CA GLY A 366 11.25 17.20 1.53
C GLY A 366 11.68 15.82 1.03
N TYR A 367 11.65 15.61 -0.29
CA TYR A 367 12.13 14.37 -0.91
C TYR A 367 13.62 14.11 -0.66
N ASN A 368 14.45 15.16 -0.69
CA ASN A 368 15.90 15.07 -0.57
C ASN A 368 16.42 15.01 0.88
N PHE A 369 15.55 14.81 1.88
CA PHE A 369 16.02 14.57 3.25
C PHE A 369 16.82 13.25 3.33
N LYS A 370 18.10 13.37 3.66
CA LYS A 370 19.02 12.24 3.82
C LYS A 370 18.75 11.42 5.07
N TYR A 371 17.97 11.96 6.01
CA TYR A 371 17.63 11.26 7.24
C TYR A 371 16.13 11.41 7.49
N MET A 372 15.43 10.28 7.43
CA MET A 372 14.03 10.17 7.79
C MET A 372 13.89 9.19 8.96
N LEU A 373 13.07 9.55 9.93
CA LEU A 373 12.84 8.74 11.12
C LEU A 373 12.04 7.48 10.73
N ILE A 374 12.60 6.32 11.05
CA ILE A 374 11.93 5.02 10.89
C ILE A 374 11.80 4.39 12.27
N SER A 375 10.57 4.01 12.60
CA SER A 375 10.24 3.25 13.80
C SER A 375 9.63 1.93 13.38
N GLN A 376 10.02 0.84 14.03
CA GLN A 376 9.40 -0.47 13.87
C GLN A 376 8.62 -0.80 15.12
N GLU A 377 7.39 -1.30 14.94
CA GLU A 377 6.56 -1.77 16.05
C GLU A 377 7.29 -2.90 16.79
N VAL A 378 7.54 -2.68 18.07
CA VAL A 378 8.09 -3.70 18.96
C VAL A 378 6.99 -4.61 19.46
N TYR A 379 7.28 -5.90 19.60
CA TYR A 379 6.26 -6.86 20.03
C TYR A 379 6.84 -8.06 20.78
N THR A 380 5.94 -8.75 21.48
CA THR A 380 6.18 -10.09 22.03
C THR A 380 5.37 -11.11 21.23
N ARG A 381 5.80 -12.37 21.24
CA ARG A 381 5.10 -13.48 20.58
C ARG A 381 4.29 -14.27 21.61
N SER A 382 3.04 -14.56 21.28
CA SER A 382 2.12 -15.36 22.11
C SER A 382 1.56 -16.58 21.37
N GLY A 383 2.10 -16.91 20.19
CA GLY A 383 1.64 -18.01 19.34
C GLY A 383 2.16 -19.39 19.78
N ALA A 384 2.63 -20.18 18.82
CA ALA A 384 3.10 -21.54 19.07
C ALA A 384 4.19 -21.62 20.15
N LEU A 385 4.14 -22.68 20.98
CA LEU A 385 5.14 -22.93 22.03
C LEU A 385 6.43 -23.54 21.47
N PHE A 386 6.30 -24.40 20.47
CA PHE A 386 7.35 -25.19 19.82
C PHE A 386 6.82 -25.75 18.48
N ASP A 387 7.67 -26.41 17.70
CA ASP A 387 7.27 -27.07 16.45
C ASP A 387 6.39 -28.30 16.74
N GLN A 388 5.36 -28.52 15.92
CA GLN A 388 4.35 -29.56 16.17
C GLN A 388 4.86 -30.99 15.93
N THR A 389 5.96 -31.15 15.18
CA THR A 389 6.55 -32.45 14.89
C THR A 389 7.10 -33.10 16.16
N ILE A 390 6.68 -34.33 16.42
CA ILE A 390 7.24 -35.18 17.49
C ILE A 390 8.44 -35.93 16.92
N TYR A 391 9.56 -35.83 17.61
CA TYR A 391 10.81 -36.49 17.25
C TYR A 391 11.12 -37.64 18.21
N PRO A 392 11.74 -38.73 17.74
CA PRO A 392 12.22 -39.81 18.60
C PRO A 392 13.37 -39.33 19.49
N ALA A 393 13.64 -40.08 20.57
CA ALA A 393 14.64 -39.76 21.58
C ALA A 393 16.06 -39.55 21.03
N ASN A 394 16.42 -40.30 19.99
CA ASN A 394 17.73 -40.28 19.33
C ASN A 394 17.81 -39.30 18.14
N SER A 395 16.88 -38.37 18.01
CA SER A 395 16.82 -37.41 16.88
C SER A 395 17.96 -36.39 16.82
N GLY A 396 18.85 -36.34 17.82
CA GLY A 396 19.92 -35.34 17.93
C GLY A 396 19.45 -33.91 18.21
N LYS A 397 18.13 -33.68 18.33
CA LYS A 397 17.54 -32.37 18.63
C LYS A 397 17.50 -32.11 20.13
N LYS A 398 17.44 -30.83 20.52
CA LYS A 398 17.11 -30.43 21.89
C LYS A 398 15.60 -30.62 22.11
N LEU A 399 15.25 -31.73 22.74
CA LEU A 399 13.87 -32.17 22.91
C LEU A 399 13.16 -31.48 24.09
N ILE A 400 11.85 -31.30 23.93
CA ILE A 400 10.92 -30.82 24.95
C ILE A 400 9.96 -31.97 25.28
N PRO A 401 9.81 -32.36 26.56
CA PRO A 401 8.94 -33.47 26.97
C PRO A 401 7.50 -33.34 26.46
N LEU A 402 6.89 -34.46 26.06
CA LEU A 402 5.48 -34.53 25.67
C LEU A 402 4.54 -34.20 26.85
N LYS A 403 4.93 -34.63 28.05
CA LYS A 403 4.24 -34.44 29.34
C LYS A 403 5.28 -34.43 30.47
N GLN A 404 4.90 -33.92 31.64
CA GLN A 404 5.79 -33.83 32.81
C GLN A 404 6.38 -35.19 33.22
N ASN A 405 5.61 -36.27 33.10
CA ASN A 405 6.01 -37.64 33.44
C ASN A 405 6.56 -38.45 32.26
N LYS A 406 6.74 -37.85 31.08
CA LYS A 406 7.29 -38.55 29.89
C LYS A 406 8.66 -37.97 29.53
N THR A 407 9.71 -38.63 30.00
CA THR A 407 11.10 -38.21 29.75
C THR A 407 11.44 -38.29 28.26
N THR A 408 12.26 -37.34 27.79
CA THR A 408 12.63 -37.27 26.36
C THR A 408 13.56 -38.39 25.91
N ALA A 409 14.27 -39.03 26.86
CA ALA A 409 15.17 -40.14 26.59
C ALA A 409 14.44 -41.42 26.16
N ILE A 410 13.18 -41.59 26.56
CA ILE A 410 12.36 -42.77 26.23
C ILE A 410 11.32 -42.39 25.17
N TYR A 411 10.57 -41.32 25.42
CA TYR A 411 9.37 -40.98 24.63
C TYR A 411 9.63 -39.97 23.51
N GLY A 412 10.87 -39.52 23.34
CA GLY A 412 11.16 -38.42 22.44
C GLY A 412 10.49 -37.12 22.88
N GLY A 413 10.20 -36.22 21.93
CA GLY A 413 9.54 -34.97 22.27
C GLY A 413 9.42 -33.98 21.13
N TYR A 414 8.91 -32.80 21.46
CA TYR A 414 8.89 -31.67 20.52
C TYR A 414 10.26 -31.01 20.41
N SER A 415 10.43 -30.16 19.40
CA SER A 415 11.65 -29.35 19.25
C SER A 415 11.32 -27.91 18.83
N GLY A 416 12.32 -27.05 18.70
CA GLY A 416 12.11 -25.69 18.18
C GLY A 416 11.32 -24.78 19.12
N SER A 417 11.70 -24.76 20.41
CA SER A 417 11.12 -23.84 21.42
C SER A 417 11.03 -22.42 20.88
N LYS A 418 9.82 -21.85 20.85
CA LYS A 418 9.60 -20.48 20.41
C LYS A 418 9.76 -19.52 21.58
N ALA A 419 10.47 -18.41 21.36
CA ALA A 419 10.66 -17.36 22.35
C ALA A 419 9.54 -16.31 22.23
N ALA A 420 8.97 -15.89 23.36
CA ALA A 420 8.02 -14.79 23.44
C ALA A 420 8.70 -13.43 23.36
N TYR A 421 9.87 -13.30 23.99
CA TYR A 421 10.74 -12.14 23.98
C TYR A 421 12.17 -12.58 24.36
N MET A 422 13.09 -11.63 24.46
CA MET A 422 14.49 -11.88 24.79
C MET A 422 14.87 -11.26 26.14
N SER A 423 15.96 -11.73 26.73
CA SER A 423 16.60 -11.09 27.89
C SER A 423 18.09 -10.96 27.62
N ILE A 424 18.70 -9.88 28.10
CA ILE A 424 20.15 -9.69 28.08
C ILE A 424 20.69 -10.06 29.44
N ILE A 425 21.60 -11.03 29.44
CA ILE A 425 22.30 -11.50 30.63
C ILE A 425 23.79 -11.17 30.53
N ARG A 426 24.43 -11.07 31.68
CA ARG A 426 25.87 -10.98 31.84
C ARG A 426 26.41 -12.27 32.42
N LEU A 427 27.33 -12.91 31.72
CA LEU A 427 28.05 -14.11 32.14
C LEU A 427 29.41 -13.71 32.70
N ARG A 428 29.74 -14.20 33.89
CA ARG A 428 31.08 -14.03 34.47
C ARG A 428 31.90 -15.28 34.18
N ASN A 429 33.07 -15.10 33.59
CA ASN A 429 33.99 -16.20 33.31
C ASN A 429 35.41 -15.80 33.73
N LYS A 430 36.33 -16.78 33.78
CA LYS A 430 37.72 -16.53 34.19
C LYS A 430 38.47 -15.52 33.31
N LYS A 431 37.96 -15.22 32.11
CA LYS A 431 38.57 -14.30 31.13
C LYS A 431 37.88 -12.91 31.10
N GLY A 432 36.88 -12.68 31.95
CA GLY A 432 36.12 -11.42 32.02
C GLY A 432 34.61 -11.60 31.96
N GLU A 433 33.91 -10.48 31.78
CA GLU A 433 32.45 -10.43 31.65
C GLU A 433 32.05 -10.45 30.17
N THR A 434 31.02 -11.24 29.82
CA THR A 434 30.43 -11.24 28.48
C THR A 434 28.92 -11.11 28.54
N TYR A 435 28.33 -10.40 27.58
CA TYR A 435 26.88 -10.27 27.47
C TYR A 435 26.32 -11.30 26.48
N ARG A 436 25.14 -11.84 26.80
CA ARG A 436 24.45 -12.81 25.94
C ARG A 436 22.96 -12.51 25.90
N ILE A 437 22.39 -12.66 24.72
CA ILE A 437 20.94 -12.60 24.52
C ILE A 437 20.39 -14.03 24.64
N VAL A 438 19.36 -14.20 25.46
CA VAL A 438 18.65 -15.47 25.64
C VAL A 438 17.17 -15.30 25.32
N GLY A 439 16.58 -16.31 24.71
CA GLY A 439 15.15 -16.30 24.38
C GLY A 439 14.33 -16.79 25.57
N ILE A 440 13.30 -16.05 25.95
CA ILE A 440 12.36 -16.46 27.00
C ILE A 440 11.23 -17.25 26.35
N PRO A 441 11.09 -18.56 26.62
CA PRO A 441 10.10 -19.40 25.95
C PRO A 441 8.67 -18.94 26.19
N VAL A 442 7.79 -19.02 25.19
CA VAL A 442 6.36 -18.69 25.33
C VAL A 442 5.72 -19.47 26.49
N ARG A 443 6.08 -20.74 26.65
CA ARG A 443 5.61 -21.61 27.75
C ARG A 443 5.96 -21.13 29.17
N ALA A 444 6.95 -20.24 29.32
CA ALA A 444 7.35 -19.70 30.62
C ALA A 444 6.61 -18.42 30.99
N VAL A 445 6.01 -17.72 30.01
CA VAL A 445 5.45 -16.38 30.18
C VAL A 445 4.34 -16.33 31.22
N ASN A 446 3.43 -17.31 31.24
CA ASN A 446 2.34 -17.35 32.23
C ASN A 446 2.87 -17.41 33.67
N LYS A 447 3.87 -18.25 33.92
CA LYS A 447 4.49 -18.39 35.24
C LYS A 447 5.26 -17.12 35.63
N LEU A 448 5.98 -16.53 34.68
CA LEU A 448 6.66 -15.25 34.87
C LEU A 448 5.69 -14.10 35.18
N ASN A 449 4.57 -14.01 34.48
CA ASN A 449 3.54 -13.00 34.73
C ASN A 449 2.91 -13.17 36.12
N GLN A 450 2.64 -14.40 36.54
CA GLN A 450 2.16 -14.68 37.90
C GLN A 450 3.19 -14.30 38.96
N ALA A 451 4.48 -14.54 38.72
CA ALA A 451 5.55 -14.13 39.62
C ALA A 451 5.69 -12.60 39.69
N LYS A 452 5.60 -11.91 38.54
CA LYS A 452 5.64 -10.45 38.42
C LYS A 452 4.51 -9.76 39.19
N LYS A 453 3.32 -10.35 39.22
CA LYS A 453 2.20 -9.87 40.05
C LYS A 453 2.45 -9.97 41.57
N LYS A 454 3.34 -10.88 42.02
CA LYS A 454 3.64 -11.06 43.44
C LYS A 454 4.72 -10.10 43.92
N SER A 455 5.86 -10.03 43.22
CA SER A 455 6.92 -9.05 43.45
C SER A 455 7.97 -9.10 42.34
N ASN A 456 8.79 -8.03 42.22
CA ASN A 456 9.91 -8.01 41.28
C ASN A 456 10.97 -9.07 41.61
N GLU A 457 11.23 -9.33 42.89
CA GLU A 457 12.18 -10.37 43.32
C GLU A 457 11.75 -11.77 42.89
N LYS A 458 10.46 -12.10 43.07
CA LYS A 458 9.91 -13.39 42.62
C LYS A 458 9.96 -13.54 41.11
N TYR A 459 9.72 -12.44 40.37
CA TYR A 459 9.88 -12.41 38.92
C TYR A 459 11.32 -12.70 38.49
N LEU A 460 12.31 -12.02 39.09
CA LEU A 460 13.72 -12.24 38.76
C LEU A 460 14.21 -13.64 39.13
N ALA A 461 13.75 -14.19 40.26
CA ALA A 461 14.07 -15.57 40.65
C ALA A 461 13.51 -16.59 39.64
N GLU A 462 12.24 -16.43 39.23
CA GLU A 462 11.62 -17.29 38.23
C GLU A 462 12.29 -17.12 36.85
N LEU A 463 12.63 -15.89 36.47
CA LEU A 463 13.34 -15.60 35.21
C LEU A 463 14.71 -16.28 35.19
N LYS A 464 15.46 -16.23 36.29
CA LYS A 464 16.74 -16.94 36.43
C LYS A 464 16.56 -18.45 36.26
N ALA A 465 15.55 -19.04 36.89
CA ALA A 465 15.23 -20.47 36.75
C ALA A 465 14.86 -20.87 35.31
N VAL A 466 14.24 -19.96 34.54
CA VAL A 466 13.94 -20.18 33.11
C VAL A 466 15.18 -20.08 32.22
N ILE A 467 16.15 -19.24 32.58
CA ILE A 467 17.36 -18.98 31.79
C ILE A 467 18.46 -20.02 32.06
N GLU A 468 18.63 -20.45 33.30
CA GLU A 468 19.72 -21.33 33.73
C GLU A 468 19.89 -22.60 32.88
N PRO A 469 18.83 -23.37 32.53
CA PRO A 469 18.96 -24.56 31.67
C PRO A 469 19.35 -24.25 30.21
N GLN A 470 19.25 -22.99 29.79
CA GLN A 470 19.61 -22.56 28.44
C GLN A 470 21.09 -22.22 28.31
N ILE A 471 21.74 -21.88 29.42
CA ILE A 471 23.14 -21.45 29.45
C ILE A 471 24.06 -22.49 30.11
N ALA A 472 23.53 -23.50 30.79
CA ALA A 472 24.34 -24.57 31.37
C ALA A 472 25.29 -25.22 30.34
N LYS A 473 26.54 -25.48 30.74
CA LYS A 473 27.57 -26.09 29.89
C LYS A 473 27.62 -27.59 30.12
N THR A 474 27.75 -28.37 29.06
CA THR A 474 28.03 -29.80 29.19
C THR A 474 29.53 -30.02 29.42
N LYS A 475 29.89 -30.66 30.54
CA LYS A 475 31.24 -31.16 30.78
C LYS A 475 31.25 -32.69 30.73
N LYS A 476 32.29 -33.25 30.10
CA LYS A 476 32.54 -34.70 30.15
C LYS A 476 33.34 -35.00 31.41
N ASP A 477 32.81 -35.87 32.26
CA ASP A 477 33.54 -36.42 33.39
C ASP A 477 34.72 -37.26 32.86
N ARG A 478 35.93 -36.95 33.34
CA ARG A 478 37.17 -37.58 32.87
C ARG A 478 37.32 -39.03 33.36
N LYS A 479 36.64 -39.42 34.44
CA LYS A 479 36.73 -40.76 35.04
C LYS A 479 35.63 -41.69 34.54
N THR A 480 34.40 -41.19 34.40
CA THR A 480 33.24 -42.03 34.03
C THR A 480 32.82 -41.86 32.56
N GLY A 481 33.35 -40.87 31.85
CA GLY A 481 32.97 -40.55 30.48
C GLY A 481 31.58 -39.93 30.32
N GLN A 482 30.81 -39.81 31.42
CA GLN A 482 29.45 -39.25 31.42
C GLN A 482 29.45 -37.75 31.18
N ARG A 483 28.39 -37.23 30.55
CA ARG A 483 28.20 -35.81 30.27
C ARG A 483 27.28 -35.19 31.33
N VAL A 484 27.80 -34.25 32.11
CA VAL A 484 27.05 -33.54 33.16
C VAL A 484 26.83 -32.09 32.76
N LEU A 485 25.63 -31.55 33.03
CA LEU A 485 25.32 -30.13 32.87
C LEU A 485 25.82 -29.36 34.10
N VAL A 486 26.67 -28.36 33.86
CA VAL A 486 27.20 -27.47 34.89
C VAL A 486 26.55 -26.10 34.74
N PRO A 487 25.85 -25.60 35.78
CA PRO A 487 25.32 -24.24 35.80
C PRO A 487 26.41 -23.19 35.58
N GLN A 488 26.03 -22.04 35.02
CA GLN A 488 26.92 -20.89 34.92
C GLN A 488 26.33 -19.76 35.76
N GLU A 489 27.16 -19.05 36.53
CA GLU A 489 26.74 -17.83 37.20
C GLU A 489 26.47 -16.72 36.19
N PHE A 490 25.37 -16.01 36.38
CA PHE A 490 24.95 -14.91 35.52
C PHE A 490 24.08 -13.89 36.26
N ASP A 491 24.14 -12.66 35.77
CA ASP A 491 23.23 -11.59 36.15
C ASP A 491 22.24 -11.32 35.01
N VAL A 492 20.98 -11.04 35.34
CA VAL A 492 20.02 -10.51 34.38
C VAL A 492 20.19 -9.01 34.33
N ILE A 493 20.56 -8.47 33.17
CA ILE A 493 20.82 -7.03 32.98
C ILE A 493 19.57 -6.34 32.44
N ILE A 494 18.99 -6.90 31.37
CA ILE A 494 17.70 -6.46 30.84
C ILE A 494 16.74 -7.66 30.84
N PRO A 495 15.71 -7.65 31.69
CA PRO A 495 14.83 -8.81 31.86
C PRO A 495 13.91 -9.04 30.65
N GLU A 496 13.55 -7.97 29.93
CA GLU A 496 12.61 -8.01 28.83
C GLU A 496 13.08 -7.10 27.68
N VAL A 497 13.45 -7.73 26.57
CA VAL A 497 13.81 -7.12 25.30
C VAL A 497 12.85 -7.65 24.24
N MET A 498 12.07 -6.76 23.64
CA MET A 498 11.05 -7.11 22.66
C MET A 498 11.66 -7.41 21.29
N TYR A 499 10.91 -8.13 20.44
CA TYR A 499 11.27 -8.24 19.03
C TYR A 499 11.25 -6.87 18.37
N ARG A 500 12.15 -6.64 17.41
CA ARG A 500 12.31 -5.37 16.70
C ARG A 500 12.71 -4.17 17.59
N GLN A 501 12.97 -4.39 18.87
CA GLN A 501 13.47 -3.32 19.74
C GLN A 501 14.82 -2.82 19.23
N LEU A 502 14.93 -1.51 19.09
CA LEU A 502 16.14 -0.85 18.63
C LEU A 502 17.25 -0.98 19.67
N ILE A 503 18.42 -1.42 19.23
CA ILE A 503 19.66 -1.47 20.00
C ILE A 503 20.67 -0.58 19.30
N VAL A 504 21.27 0.31 20.08
CA VAL A 504 22.38 1.17 19.68
C VAL A 504 23.58 0.76 20.53
N ASP A 505 24.62 0.24 19.87
CA ASP A 505 25.85 -0.22 20.50
C ASP A 505 27.05 0.42 19.79
N GLY A 506 27.56 1.50 20.39
CA GLY A 506 28.48 2.41 19.72
C GLY A 506 27.88 2.91 18.40
N ASP A 507 28.57 2.66 17.30
CA ASP A 507 28.09 3.02 15.96
C ASP A 507 27.03 2.04 15.43
N GLN A 508 26.92 0.82 15.97
CA GLN A 508 26.01 -0.18 15.44
C GLN A 508 24.56 0.14 15.81
N LYS A 509 23.67 0.02 14.82
CA LYS A 509 22.23 0.23 14.97
C LYS A 509 21.49 -0.97 14.40
N PHE A 510 20.92 -1.79 15.26
CA PHE A 510 20.26 -3.04 14.87
C PHE A 510 19.01 -3.30 15.70
N THR A 511 18.18 -4.23 15.26
CA THR A 511 17.10 -4.79 16.07
C THR A 511 17.28 -6.29 16.22
N LEU A 512 16.59 -6.91 17.17
CA LEU A 512 16.65 -8.35 17.36
C LEU A 512 15.48 -9.04 16.64
N GLY A 513 15.83 -9.97 15.74
CA GLY A 513 14.90 -10.90 15.11
C GLY A 513 14.68 -12.19 15.89
N SER A 514 15.67 -12.57 16.70
CA SER A 514 15.62 -13.65 17.69
C SER A 514 16.75 -13.46 18.70
N SER A 515 16.91 -14.40 19.64
CA SER A 515 18.09 -14.43 20.52
C SER A 515 19.40 -14.74 19.81
N THR A 516 19.36 -15.11 18.52
CA THR A 516 20.54 -15.50 17.72
C THR A 516 20.67 -14.74 16.41
N TYR A 517 19.73 -13.84 16.10
CA TYR A 517 19.69 -13.14 14.81
C TYR A 517 19.36 -11.66 14.99
N GLN A 518 20.18 -10.83 14.36
CA GLN A 518 20.05 -9.38 14.36
C GLN A 518 19.59 -8.91 12.97
N TYR A 519 18.75 -7.88 12.92
CA TYR A 519 18.40 -7.17 11.70
C TYR A 519 19.08 -5.80 11.69
N ASN A 520 19.63 -5.41 10.55
CA ASN A 520 20.12 -4.05 10.35
C ASN A 520 18.96 -3.05 10.55
N ALA A 521 19.21 -1.97 11.30
CA ALA A 521 18.25 -0.89 11.52
C ALA A 521 18.71 0.45 10.93
N ARG A 522 19.80 0.45 10.16
CA ARG A 522 20.21 1.56 9.30
C ARG A 522 19.46 1.51 7.98
N GLN A 523 19.25 2.69 7.39
CA GLN A 523 18.61 2.85 6.09
C GLN A 523 19.66 3.28 5.08
N LEU A 524 19.69 2.64 3.91
CA LEU A 524 20.62 2.99 2.85
C LEU A 524 20.08 4.22 2.11
N VAL A 525 20.92 5.24 1.99
CA VAL A 525 20.60 6.46 1.25
C VAL A 525 21.56 6.55 0.09
N LEU A 526 21.00 6.57 -1.11
CA LEU A 526 21.73 6.69 -2.36
C LEU A 526 21.45 8.07 -2.96
N ASP A 527 22.39 8.56 -3.76
CA ASP A 527 22.15 9.73 -4.59
C ASP A 527 21.13 9.43 -5.69
N SER A 528 20.59 10.49 -6.31
CA SER A 528 19.54 10.37 -7.32
C SER A 528 19.99 9.62 -8.57
N GLU A 529 21.24 9.74 -8.99
CA GLU A 529 21.76 9.07 -10.20
C GLU A 529 21.86 7.56 -9.99
N SER A 530 22.36 7.14 -8.83
CA SER A 530 22.38 5.75 -8.38
C SER A 530 20.97 5.16 -8.32
N LEU A 531 20.00 5.90 -7.76
CA LEU A 531 18.60 5.47 -7.71
C LEU A 531 17.98 5.32 -9.10
N VAL A 532 18.23 6.27 -10.02
CA VAL A 532 17.76 6.19 -11.42
C VAL A 532 18.32 4.93 -12.08
N THR A 533 19.63 4.71 -11.94
CA THR A 533 20.32 3.57 -12.56
C THR A 533 19.79 2.24 -12.04
N LEU A 534 19.61 2.12 -10.73
CA LEU A 534 19.04 0.92 -10.11
C LEU A 534 17.60 0.68 -10.58
N SER A 535 16.76 1.72 -10.60
CA SER A 535 15.37 1.59 -11.02
C SER A 535 15.20 1.25 -12.50
N LYS A 536 16.04 1.81 -13.39
CA LYS A 536 16.03 1.46 -14.83
C LYS A 536 16.45 0.02 -15.06
N ASN A 537 17.57 -0.40 -14.48
CA ASN A 537 18.06 -1.77 -14.59
C ASN A 537 17.08 -2.79 -14.00
N PHE A 538 16.33 -2.42 -12.95
CA PHE A 538 15.31 -3.31 -12.37
C PHE A 538 14.10 -3.46 -13.30
N ILE A 539 13.63 -2.36 -13.90
CA ILE A 539 12.54 -2.38 -14.89
C ILE A 539 12.96 -3.18 -16.13
N GLU A 540 14.17 -2.95 -16.64
CA GLU A 540 14.72 -3.70 -17.78
C GLU A 540 14.92 -5.18 -17.45
N ARG A 541 15.39 -5.53 -16.24
CA ARG A 541 15.48 -6.94 -15.81
C ARG A 541 14.13 -7.59 -15.57
N GLN A 542 13.12 -6.85 -15.13
CA GLN A 542 11.77 -7.36 -14.94
C GLN A 542 11.06 -7.58 -16.29
N ILE A 543 11.25 -6.65 -17.23
CA ILE A 543 10.83 -6.80 -18.63
C ILE A 543 11.58 -7.97 -19.26
N ALA A 544 12.91 -8.04 -19.12
CA ALA A 544 13.71 -9.14 -19.66
C ALA A 544 13.38 -10.49 -19.03
N ARG A 545 13.06 -10.58 -17.73
CA ARG A 545 12.57 -11.83 -17.10
C ARG A 545 11.19 -12.23 -17.61
N ASN A 546 10.30 -11.26 -17.80
CA ASN A 546 8.99 -11.53 -18.39
C ASN A 546 9.14 -11.98 -19.85
N ASN A 547 10.08 -11.41 -20.61
CA ASN A 547 10.37 -11.78 -21.99
C ASN A 547 11.23 -13.06 -22.10
N LEU A 548 12.08 -13.40 -21.14
CA LEU A 548 12.88 -14.65 -21.15
C LEU A 548 11.99 -15.86 -20.87
N ASN A 549 10.93 -15.69 -20.07
CA ASN A 549 9.86 -16.68 -19.96
C ASN A 549 8.99 -16.77 -21.24
N GLU A 550 9.18 -15.91 -22.25
CA GLU A 550 8.56 -16.04 -23.58
C GLU A 550 9.38 -16.93 -24.54
N PHE A 551 10.59 -17.36 -24.17
CA PHE A 551 11.48 -18.14 -25.06
C PHE A 551 12.01 -19.46 -24.48
N SER A 552 11.68 -19.85 -23.25
CA SER A 552 12.27 -21.04 -22.62
C SER A 552 11.46 -22.34 -22.70
N ASP A 553 10.29 -22.37 -23.34
CA ASP A 553 9.49 -23.60 -23.48
C ASP A 553 9.18 -23.90 -24.97
N VAL A 554 10.24 -23.88 -25.80
CA VAL A 554 10.28 -24.64 -27.05
C VAL A 554 11.49 -25.55 -26.98
N ASP A 555 11.30 -26.69 -26.33
CA ASP A 555 11.91 -27.98 -26.66
C ASP A 555 10.94 -29.10 -26.23
#